data_AF-X1NPR7-F1
#
_entry.id   AF-X1NPR7-F1
#
_cell.length_a   1.000
_cell.length_b   1.000
_cell.length_c   1.000
_cell.angle_alpha   90.00
_cell.angle_beta   90.00
_cell.angle_gamma   90.00
#
_symmetry.space_group_name_H-M   'P 1'
#
loop_
_entity.id
_entity.type
_entity.pdbx_description
1 polymer ?
#
loop_
_entity_poly.entity_id
_entity_poly.type
_entity_poly.pdbx_seq_one_letter_code
_entity_poly.pdbx_strand_id
1 'polypeptide(L)'
;MLKGKAKEYSYLHITNDGFALKNAEELRGSSTKEATRKLKAEYGKYCGILVVGPAAENGVLFANMHVDDMNFFGRGGQGLVLASKNLKAIVVQGQEPVPQHANPDEFTYNEGTALYEAVKRGIANNRVTKAFSKLGTPVVLGPLNDLFGALPTRNFRDSHFEEATGLKGEVLEKTIKVENDGCFGCPIRCKRRTKVGDREGHGPEYETLYALGSSLGIGNLEIVTRLNYLCNELG
;
A
#
# COMPACT_ATOMS: atom_id res chain seq x y z
N MET A 1 -8.62 -2.15 20.92
CA MET A 1 -7.29 -1.68 21.38
C MET A 1 -6.46 -2.88 21.77
N LEU A 2 -5.23 -3.02 21.25
CA LEU A 2 -4.34 -4.14 21.57
C LEU A 2 -3.39 -3.77 22.72
N LYS A 3 -3.43 -4.52 23.82
CA LYS A 3 -2.55 -4.36 25.00
C LYS A 3 -1.83 -5.67 25.28
N GLY A 4 -0.71 -5.60 26.01
CA GLY A 4 0.09 -6.78 26.36
C GLY A 4 0.85 -7.37 25.17
N LYS A 5 1.19 -8.66 25.29
CA LYS A 5 1.96 -9.49 24.35
C LYS A 5 1.43 -10.93 24.43
N ALA A 6 1.21 -11.57 23.29
CA ALA A 6 0.81 -12.99 23.24
C ALA A 6 1.97 -13.90 23.68
N LYS A 7 1.66 -15.02 24.35
CA LYS A 7 2.67 -15.98 24.80
C LYS A 7 3.41 -16.62 23.62
N GLU A 8 2.66 -16.92 22.56
CA GLU A 8 3.14 -17.54 21.32
C GLU A 8 2.88 -16.60 20.15
N TYR A 9 3.55 -16.85 19.02
CA TYR A 9 3.29 -16.08 17.81
C TYR A 9 1.89 -16.37 17.30
N SER A 10 1.12 -15.31 17.08
CA SER A 10 -0.32 -15.40 16.87
C SER A 10 -0.81 -14.42 15.81
N TYR A 11 -2.02 -14.63 15.31
CA TYR A 11 -2.78 -13.64 14.57
C TYR A 11 -4.17 -13.47 15.19
N LEU A 12 -4.72 -12.26 15.09
CA LEU A 12 -6.07 -11.95 15.55
C LEU A 12 -7.06 -12.19 14.42
N HIS A 13 -8.05 -13.06 14.61
CA HIS A 13 -9.16 -13.28 13.68
C HIS A 13 -10.41 -12.62 14.25
N ILE A 14 -11.02 -11.70 13.49
CA ILE A 14 -12.21 -10.94 13.88
C ILE A 14 -13.34 -11.30 12.91
N THR A 15 -14.49 -11.66 13.47
CA THR A 15 -15.74 -11.96 12.76
C THR A 15 -16.89 -11.13 13.33
N ASN A 16 -18.08 -11.28 12.75
CA ASN A 16 -19.32 -10.74 13.29
C ASN A 16 -19.61 -11.18 14.73
N ASP A 17 -19.25 -12.43 15.07
CA ASP A 17 -19.53 -13.02 16.40
C ASP A 17 -18.49 -12.67 17.47
N GLY A 18 -17.39 -12.02 17.10
CA GLY A 18 -16.34 -11.62 18.04
C GLY A 18 -14.94 -11.78 17.48
N PHE A 19 -13.99 -12.21 18.32
CA PHE A 19 -12.60 -12.36 17.92
C PHE A 19 -11.92 -13.54 18.62
N ALA A 20 -10.92 -14.10 17.97
CA ALA A 20 -10.07 -15.17 18.50
C ALA A 20 -8.60 -14.90 18.18
N LEU A 21 -7.72 -15.26 19.12
CA LEU A 21 -6.28 -15.29 18.90
C LEU A 21 -5.90 -16.69 18.42
N LYS A 22 -5.32 -16.80 17.23
CA LYS A 22 -4.94 -18.07 16.60
C LYS A 22 -3.43 -18.18 16.48
N ASN A 23 -2.90 -19.40 16.54
CA ASN A 23 -1.47 -19.65 16.37
C ASN A 23 -1.01 -19.22 14.97
N ALA A 24 0.17 -18.60 14.89
CA ALA A 24 0.76 -18.10 13.65
C ALA A 24 2.20 -18.58 13.45
N GLU A 25 2.64 -19.62 14.16
CA GLU A 25 4.04 -20.07 14.09
C GLU A 25 4.44 -20.49 12.66
N GLU A 26 3.51 -21.06 11.89
CA GLU A 26 3.71 -21.40 10.47
C GLU A 26 3.86 -20.19 9.53
N LEU A 27 3.54 -18.99 10.01
CA LEU A 27 3.67 -17.72 9.29
C LEU A 27 4.92 -16.95 9.69
N ARG A 28 5.63 -17.37 10.75
CA ARG A 28 6.87 -16.72 11.20
C ARG A 28 7.92 -16.75 10.08
N GLY A 29 8.59 -15.63 9.84
CA GLY A 29 9.61 -15.47 8.81
C GLY A 29 9.09 -15.38 7.38
N SER A 30 7.79 -15.63 7.14
CA SER A 30 7.20 -15.49 5.81
C SER A 30 7.08 -14.02 5.40
N SER A 31 7.23 -13.75 4.11
CA SER A 31 7.00 -12.41 3.55
C SER A 31 5.56 -11.97 3.77
N THR A 32 5.31 -10.66 3.73
CA THR A 32 3.95 -10.10 3.84
C THR A 32 3.01 -10.71 2.79
N LYS A 33 3.51 -10.90 1.56
CA LYS A 33 2.77 -11.49 0.43
C LYS A 33 2.45 -12.96 0.67
N GLU A 34 3.41 -13.74 1.14
CA GLU A 34 3.20 -15.17 1.43
C GLU A 34 2.19 -15.37 2.56
N ALA A 35 2.35 -14.64 3.67
CA ALA A 35 1.42 -14.69 4.80
C ALA A 35 0.00 -14.28 4.38
N THR A 36 -0.13 -13.19 3.61
CA THR A 36 -1.42 -12.76 3.06
C THR A 36 -2.04 -13.86 2.20
N ARG A 37 -1.27 -14.50 1.31
CA ARG A 37 -1.76 -15.60 0.47
C ARG A 37 -2.23 -16.80 1.30
N LYS A 38 -1.48 -17.22 2.32
CA LYS A 38 -1.85 -18.33 3.21
C LYS A 38 -3.16 -18.04 3.94
N LEU A 39 -3.28 -16.84 4.52
CA LEU A 39 -4.49 -16.40 5.22
C LEU A 39 -5.70 -16.23 4.27
N LYS A 40 -5.50 -15.74 3.04
CA LYS A 40 -6.56 -15.72 2.01
C LYS A 40 -6.98 -17.12 1.57
N ALA A 41 -6.08 -18.08 1.55
CA ALA A 41 -6.41 -19.47 1.22
C ALA A 41 -7.25 -20.13 2.33
N GLU A 42 -6.97 -19.79 3.60
CA GLU A 42 -7.74 -20.27 4.76
C GLU A 42 -9.13 -19.62 4.85
N TYR A 43 -9.20 -18.29 4.72
CA TYR A 43 -10.41 -17.51 5.00
C TYR A 43 -11.19 -17.06 3.76
N GLY A 44 -10.66 -17.30 2.57
CA GLY A 44 -11.23 -16.85 1.31
C GLY A 44 -10.90 -15.39 0.96
N LYS A 45 -11.34 -14.96 -0.22
CA LYS A 45 -10.98 -13.64 -0.79
C LYS A 45 -11.61 -12.44 -0.08
N TYR A 46 -12.77 -12.62 0.56
CA TYR A 46 -13.55 -11.56 1.20
C TYR A 46 -13.20 -11.42 2.69
N CYS A 47 -11.92 -11.21 2.98
CA CYS A 47 -11.42 -10.80 4.29
C CYS A 47 -10.48 -9.61 4.11
N GLY A 48 -10.30 -8.77 5.12
CA GLY A 48 -9.21 -7.79 5.16
C GLY A 48 -8.06 -8.36 5.99
N ILE A 49 -6.84 -8.31 5.48
CA ILE A 49 -5.65 -8.82 6.19
C ILE A 49 -4.65 -7.70 6.38
N LEU A 50 -4.33 -7.40 7.64
CA LEU A 50 -3.16 -6.62 8.04
C LEU A 50 -2.05 -7.59 8.46
N VAL A 51 -0.84 -7.47 7.96
CA VAL A 51 0.28 -8.39 8.25
C VAL A 51 1.60 -7.63 8.43
N VAL A 52 2.49 -8.17 9.25
CA VAL A 52 3.88 -7.71 9.36
C VAL A 52 4.83 -8.68 8.68
N GLY A 53 5.92 -8.16 8.12
CA GLY A 53 6.93 -8.99 7.48
C GLY A 53 8.16 -9.25 8.38
N PRO A 54 9.18 -9.93 7.83
CA PRO A 54 10.43 -10.22 8.51
C PRO A 54 11.14 -8.99 9.11
N ALA A 55 11.02 -7.80 8.52
CA ALA A 55 11.65 -6.60 9.07
C ALA A 55 11.14 -6.29 10.49
N ALA A 56 9.82 -6.35 10.69
CA ALA A 56 9.19 -6.15 12.00
C ALA A 56 9.56 -7.25 12.99
N GLU A 57 9.54 -8.51 12.54
CA GLU A 57 9.89 -9.68 13.37
C GLU A 57 11.33 -9.61 13.89
N ASN A 58 12.23 -9.01 13.12
CA ASN A 58 13.64 -8.85 13.45
C ASN A 58 13.99 -7.50 14.11
N GLY A 59 13.01 -6.69 14.50
CA GLY A 59 13.28 -5.49 15.30
C GLY A 59 13.58 -4.21 14.51
N VAL A 60 13.32 -4.16 13.19
CA VAL A 60 13.58 -2.96 12.39
C VAL A 60 12.68 -1.80 12.85
N LEU A 61 13.29 -0.70 13.27
CA LEU A 61 12.60 0.43 13.92
C LEU A 61 11.57 1.14 13.03
N PHE A 62 11.75 1.04 11.71
CA PHE A 62 10.86 1.63 10.72
C PHE A 62 10.00 0.58 9.98
N ALA A 63 9.93 -0.64 10.50
CA ALA A 63 9.10 -1.69 9.91
C ALA A 63 7.63 -1.28 9.82
N ASN A 64 7.00 -1.64 8.70
CA ASN A 64 5.65 -1.25 8.35
C ASN A 64 4.65 -2.40 8.56
N MET A 65 3.38 -2.10 8.33
CA MET A 65 2.33 -3.12 8.24
C MET A 65 1.71 -3.08 6.85
N HIS A 66 1.43 -4.24 6.30
CA HIS A 66 0.89 -4.40 4.95
C HIS A 66 -0.57 -4.83 4.99
N VAL A 67 -1.41 -4.29 4.11
CA VAL A 67 -2.84 -4.61 4.02
C VAL A 67 -3.18 -5.16 2.63
N ASP A 68 -3.71 -6.38 2.59
CA ASP A 68 -4.22 -7.07 1.40
C ASP A 68 -3.26 -7.06 0.17
N ASP A 69 -1.95 -7.11 0.43
CA ASP A 69 -0.88 -7.04 -0.59
C ASP A 69 -0.78 -5.70 -1.35
N MET A 70 -1.45 -4.65 -0.89
CA MET A 70 -1.62 -3.40 -1.67
C MET A 70 -1.37 -2.10 -0.90
N ASN A 71 -1.70 -2.04 0.39
CA ASN A 71 -1.64 -0.81 1.19
C ASN A 71 -0.69 -0.93 2.36
N PHE A 72 -0.13 0.19 2.82
CA PHE A 72 0.92 0.20 3.82
C PHE A 72 0.62 1.20 4.93
N PHE A 73 0.79 0.78 6.17
CA PHE A 73 1.07 1.70 7.28
C PHE A 73 2.58 1.90 7.34
N GLY A 74 3.08 2.72 6.41
CA GLY A 74 4.47 2.69 5.95
C GLY A 74 5.53 3.31 6.87
N ARG A 75 5.16 4.08 7.90
CA ARG A 75 6.10 4.87 8.70
C ARG A 75 5.78 4.83 10.19
N GLY A 76 6.79 5.10 11.01
CA GLY A 76 6.67 5.20 12.48
C GLY A 76 6.78 3.88 13.23
N GLY A 77 7.25 2.80 12.59
CA GLY A 77 7.57 1.55 13.28
C GLY A 77 6.36 0.74 13.78
N GLN A 78 5.19 0.95 13.19
CA GLN A 78 3.96 0.29 13.65
C GLN A 78 4.02 -1.23 13.45
N GLY A 79 4.72 -1.70 12.41
CA GLY A 79 4.99 -3.12 12.21
C GLY A 79 5.75 -3.72 13.37
N LEU A 80 6.82 -3.05 13.81
CA LEU A 80 7.59 -3.47 14.98
C LEU A 80 6.73 -3.49 16.25
N VAL A 81 5.87 -2.49 16.44
CA VAL A 81 4.95 -2.48 17.60
C VAL A 81 4.04 -3.71 17.58
N LEU A 82 3.46 -4.07 16.44
CA LEU A 82 2.61 -5.26 16.34
C LEU A 82 3.40 -6.55 16.55
N ALA A 83 4.56 -6.69 15.90
CA ALA A 83 5.45 -7.85 16.05
C ALA A 83 5.95 -8.02 17.50
N SER A 84 6.24 -6.93 18.22
CA SER A 84 6.67 -6.97 19.62
C SER A 84 5.63 -7.62 20.56
N LYS A 85 4.36 -7.62 20.14
CA LYS A 85 3.24 -8.26 20.83
C LYS A 85 3.07 -9.74 20.45
N ASN A 86 4.02 -10.32 19.71
CA ASN A 86 3.93 -11.63 19.08
C ASN A 86 2.70 -11.75 18.14
N LEU A 87 2.33 -10.65 17.48
CA LEU A 87 1.24 -10.65 16.50
C LEU A 87 1.79 -10.56 15.07
N LYS A 88 1.54 -11.59 14.26
CA LYS A 88 1.86 -11.65 12.83
C LYS A 88 0.87 -10.85 11.98
N ALA A 89 -0.41 -10.98 12.30
CA ALA A 89 -1.48 -10.47 11.45
C ALA A 89 -2.76 -10.16 12.23
N ILE A 90 -3.63 -9.40 11.58
CA ILE A 90 -5.03 -9.22 11.94
C ILE A 90 -5.86 -9.55 10.70
N VAL A 91 -6.75 -10.53 10.81
CA VAL A 91 -7.68 -10.95 9.77
C VAL A 91 -9.07 -10.51 10.20
N VAL A 92 -9.75 -9.77 9.33
CA VAL A 92 -11.11 -9.27 9.59
C VAL A 92 -12.05 -9.82 8.51
N GLN A 93 -13.14 -10.46 8.95
CA GLN A 93 -14.22 -10.93 8.09
C GLN A 93 -15.54 -10.37 8.59
N GLY A 94 -16.14 -9.50 7.80
CA GLY A 94 -17.50 -9.00 8.04
C GLY A 94 -18.39 -9.42 6.88
N GLN A 95 -19.52 -10.07 7.19
CA GLN A 95 -20.54 -10.41 6.20
C GLN A 95 -21.83 -9.61 6.36
N GLU A 96 -21.98 -8.91 7.48
CA GLU A 96 -23.14 -8.05 7.69
C GLU A 96 -23.08 -6.81 6.79
N PRO A 97 -24.25 -6.33 6.34
CA PRO A 97 -24.36 -5.03 5.69
C PRO A 97 -23.79 -3.93 6.59
N VAL A 98 -23.23 -2.90 5.97
CA VAL A 98 -22.92 -1.66 6.68
C VAL A 98 -24.21 -1.15 7.34
N PRO A 99 -24.22 -0.82 8.64
CA PRO A 99 -25.40 -0.30 9.31
C PRO A 99 -26.02 0.86 8.55
N GLN A 100 -27.36 0.95 8.55
CA GLN A 100 -28.04 2.08 7.93
C GLN A 100 -27.62 3.40 8.60
N HIS A 101 -27.74 4.47 7.83
CA HIS A 101 -27.54 5.82 8.34
C HIS A 101 -28.47 6.04 9.55
N ALA A 102 -27.99 6.75 10.58
CA ALA A 102 -28.76 6.98 11.81
C ALA A 102 -30.13 7.63 11.54
N ASN A 103 -30.21 8.42 10.47
CA ASN A 103 -31.43 9.01 9.94
C ASN A 103 -31.63 8.51 8.50
N PRO A 104 -32.25 7.33 8.29
CA PRO A 104 -32.41 6.75 6.95
C PRO A 104 -33.39 7.54 6.06
N ASP A 105 -34.27 8.32 6.67
CA ASP A 105 -35.23 9.21 5.99
C ASP A 105 -34.60 10.54 5.52
N GLU A 106 -33.52 10.99 6.16
CA GLU A 106 -32.80 12.23 5.80
C GLU A 106 -31.67 11.98 4.79
N PHE A 107 -31.20 10.74 4.68
CA PHE A 107 -30.17 10.35 3.73
C PHE A 107 -30.57 9.02 3.10
N THR A 108 -31.41 9.13 2.09
CA THR A 108 -31.88 7.97 1.34
C THR A 108 -30.72 7.34 0.56
N TYR A 109 -30.84 6.04 0.29
CA TYR A 109 -29.91 5.33 -0.60
C TYR A 109 -29.71 6.04 -1.95
N ASN A 110 -30.78 6.67 -2.47
CA ASN A 110 -30.74 7.40 -3.74
C ASN A 110 -29.94 8.70 -3.63
N GLU A 111 -30.05 9.43 -2.53
CA GLU A 111 -29.25 10.64 -2.28
C GLU A 111 -27.77 10.29 -2.09
N GLY A 112 -27.46 9.21 -1.38
CA GLY A 112 -26.10 8.70 -1.28
C GLY A 112 -25.53 8.29 -2.64
N THR A 113 -26.33 7.63 -3.47
CA THR A 113 -25.95 7.27 -4.84
C THR A 113 -25.74 8.51 -5.71
N ALA A 114 -26.63 9.51 -5.62
CA ALA A 114 -26.51 10.76 -6.36
C ALA A 114 -25.25 11.55 -5.94
N LEU A 115 -24.96 11.61 -4.64
CA LEU A 115 -23.75 12.24 -4.11
C LEU A 115 -22.50 11.51 -4.61
N TYR A 116 -22.48 10.17 -4.54
CA TYR A 116 -21.37 9.38 -5.06
C TYR A 116 -21.13 9.64 -6.55
N GLU A 117 -22.18 9.65 -7.37
CA GLU A 117 -22.06 9.96 -8.80
C GLU A 117 -21.62 11.40 -9.07
N ALA A 118 -22.06 12.37 -8.27
CA ALA A 118 -21.58 13.76 -8.36
C ALA A 118 -20.09 13.87 -8.02
N VAL A 119 -19.63 13.23 -6.94
CA VAL A 119 -18.21 13.17 -6.54
C VAL A 119 -17.39 12.49 -7.63
N LYS A 120 -17.86 11.35 -8.14
CA LYS A 120 -17.20 10.60 -9.22
C LYS A 120 -17.06 11.45 -10.49
N ARG A 121 -18.09 12.21 -10.89
CA ARG A 121 -18.00 13.17 -12.01
C ARG A 121 -17.01 14.28 -11.74
N GLY A 122 -17.00 14.84 -10.52
CA GLY A 122 -16.04 15.86 -10.11
C GLY A 122 -14.59 15.36 -10.22
N ILE A 123 -14.33 14.15 -9.71
CA ILE A 123 -13.04 13.45 -9.84
C ILE A 123 -12.71 13.19 -11.30
N ALA A 124 -13.67 12.74 -12.11
CA ALA A 124 -13.47 12.45 -13.52
C ALA A 124 -13.21 13.71 -14.35
N ASN A 125 -13.55 14.92 -13.87
CA ASN A 125 -13.35 16.18 -14.58
C ASN A 125 -12.16 16.99 -14.07
N ASN A 126 -11.65 16.69 -12.88
CA ASN A 126 -10.49 17.37 -12.31
C ASN A 126 -9.17 16.93 -13.00
N ARG A 127 -8.32 17.91 -13.37
CA ARG A 127 -7.06 17.65 -14.10
C ARG A 127 -6.03 16.88 -13.27
N VAL A 128 -5.97 17.14 -11.96
CA VAL A 128 -5.02 16.51 -11.05
C VAL A 128 -5.40 15.03 -10.89
N THR A 129 -6.64 14.74 -10.53
CA THR A 129 -7.11 13.35 -10.37
C THR A 129 -6.97 12.53 -11.67
N LYS A 130 -7.18 13.13 -12.85
CA LYS A 130 -6.87 12.50 -14.14
C LYS A 130 -5.40 12.12 -14.27
N ALA A 131 -4.50 13.02 -13.88
CA ALA A 131 -3.06 12.79 -13.91
C ALA A 131 -2.66 11.63 -12.97
N PHE A 132 -3.17 11.61 -11.74
CA PHE A 132 -2.96 10.50 -10.79
C PHE A 132 -3.60 9.18 -11.26
N SER A 133 -4.76 9.22 -11.90
CA SER A 133 -5.39 8.02 -12.46
C SER A 133 -4.52 7.46 -13.59
N LYS A 134 -3.99 8.33 -14.46
CA LYS A 134 -3.16 7.92 -15.60
C LYS A 134 -1.80 7.40 -15.17
N LEU A 135 -1.05 8.16 -14.38
CA LEU A 135 0.37 7.92 -14.11
C LEU A 135 0.69 7.49 -12.67
N GLY A 136 -0.33 7.42 -11.80
CA GLY A 136 -0.13 7.22 -10.36
C GLY A 136 0.52 8.43 -9.69
N THR A 137 0.97 8.24 -8.45
CA THR A 137 1.77 9.27 -7.76
C THR A 137 3.11 9.61 -8.45
N PRO A 138 3.77 8.71 -9.24
CA PRO A 138 4.97 9.05 -10.01
C PRO A 138 4.85 10.27 -10.94
N VAL A 139 3.63 10.73 -11.25
CA VAL A 139 3.37 11.97 -11.99
C VAL A 139 4.03 13.21 -11.37
N VAL A 140 4.30 13.18 -10.06
CA VAL A 140 4.87 14.30 -9.31
C VAL A 140 6.39 14.44 -9.55
N LEU A 141 7.08 13.37 -9.99
CA LEU A 141 8.54 13.36 -10.11
C LEU A 141 9.05 14.38 -11.13
N GLY A 142 8.41 14.45 -12.30
CA GLY A 142 8.79 15.38 -13.38
C GLY A 142 8.73 16.85 -12.94
N PRO A 143 7.57 17.35 -12.48
CA PRO A 143 7.45 18.72 -11.98
C PRO A 143 8.44 19.06 -10.86
N LEU A 144 8.68 18.15 -9.89
CA LEU A 144 9.63 18.40 -8.82
C LEU A 144 11.08 18.51 -9.32
N ASN A 145 11.47 17.70 -10.29
CA ASN A 145 12.83 17.74 -10.83
C ASN A 145 13.06 18.93 -11.77
N ASP A 146 12.17 19.11 -12.75
CA ASP A 146 12.43 19.96 -13.91
C ASP A 146 11.94 21.40 -13.72
N LEU A 147 10.82 21.59 -13.01
CA LEU A 147 10.19 22.90 -12.85
C LEU A 147 10.56 23.54 -11.51
N PHE A 148 10.48 22.78 -10.43
CA PHE A 148 10.68 23.30 -9.08
C PHE A 148 12.10 23.16 -8.56
N GLY A 149 12.92 22.28 -9.16
CA GLY A 149 14.26 21.99 -8.67
C GLY A 149 14.25 21.57 -7.20
N ALA A 150 13.34 20.66 -6.85
CA ALA A 150 13.02 20.24 -5.50
C ALA A 150 12.98 18.70 -5.32
N LEU A 151 13.57 17.94 -6.25
CA LEU A 151 13.67 16.48 -6.15
C LEU A 151 14.85 16.10 -5.24
N PRO A 152 14.62 15.43 -4.08
CA PRO A 152 15.70 15.03 -3.19
C PRO A 152 16.70 14.10 -3.89
N THR A 153 17.95 14.54 -3.94
CA THR A 153 19.00 13.86 -4.70
C THR A 153 20.23 13.63 -3.84
N ARG A 154 20.75 12.39 -3.85
CA ARG A 154 21.97 11.98 -3.14
C ARG A 154 21.98 12.40 -1.66
N ASN A 155 20.95 11.99 -0.91
CA ASN A 155 20.68 12.39 0.47
C ASN A 155 20.55 13.92 0.64
N PHE A 156 19.68 14.55 -0.14
CA PHE A 156 19.39 15.99 -0.11
C PHE A 156 20.61 16.90 -0.34
N ARG A 157 21.71 16.37 -0.89
CA ARG A 157 22.88 17.17 -1.28
C ARG A 157 22.60 18.03 -2.51
N ASP A 158 21.64 17.58 -3.32
CA ASP A 158 21.17 18.29 -4.50
C ASP A 158 19.64 18.20 -4.55
N SER A 159 19.03 19.09 -5.33
CA SER A 159 17.59 19.21 -5.53
C SER A 159 17.16 18.97 -6.98
N HIS A 160 18.13 18.64 -7.84
CA HIS A 160 17.92 18.19 -9.20
C HIS A 160 18.70 16.88 -9.45
N PHE A 161 18.12 15.96 -10.22
CA PHE A 161 18.76 14.72 -10.62
C PHE A 161 18.79 14.60 -12.14
N GLU A 162 19.99 14.50 -12.69
CA GLU A 162 20.23 14.47 -14.13
C GLU A 162 19.62 13.23 -14.80
N GLU A 163 19.50 12.10 -14.10
CA GLU A 163 18.87 10.88 -14.60
C GLU A 163 17.38 10.75 -14.23
N ALA A 164 16.75 11.81 -13.69
CA ALA A 164 15.35 11.77 -13.26
C ALA A 164 14.38 11.33 -14.37
N THR A 165 14.70 11.58 -15.64
CA THR A 165 13.91 11.12 -16.79
C THR A 165 13.61 9.63 -16.74
N GLY A 166 14.56 8.79 -16.30
CA GLY A 166 14.37 7.34 -16.18
C GLY A 166 13.34 6.95 -15.12
N LEU A 167 13.08 7.81 -14.13
CA LEU A 167 12.17 7.54 -13.01
C LEU A 167 10.77 8.15 -13.17
N LYS A 168 10.53 8.93 -14.23
CA LYS A 168 9.24 9.65 -14.40
C LYS A 168 8.07 8.69 -14.58
N GLY A 169 6.88 9.10 -14.14
CA GLY A 169 5.66 8.31 -14.25
C GLY A 169 5.32 7.89 -15.69
N GLU A 170 5.67 8.71 -16.69
CA GLU A 170 5.50 8.38 -18.11
C GLU A 170 6.38 7.21 -18.57
N VAL A 171 7.57 7.04 -17.99
CA VAL A 171 8.44 5.90 -18.29
C VAL A 171 7.84 4.65 -17.67
N LEU A 172 7.44 4.71 -16.41
CA LEU A 172 6.77 3.60 -15.72
C LEU A 172 5.53 3.12 -16.48
N GLU A 173 4.66 4.06 -16.86
CA GLU A 173 3.43 3.79 -17.62
C GLU A 173 3.69 3.05 -18.94
N LYS A 174 4.78 3.38 -19.63
CA LYS A 174 5.12 2.81 -20.95
C LYS A 174 5.90 1.51 -20.90
N THR A 175 6.58 1.22 -19.79
CA THR A 175 7.61 0.15 -19.75
C THR A 175 7.24 -1.02 -18.86
N ILE A 176 6.92 -0.75 -17.59
CA ILE A 176 6.78 -1.80 -16.56
C ILE A 176 5.36 -1.94 -16.02
N LYS A 177 4.44 -1.06 -16.41
CA LYS A 177 3.05 -1.13 -15.97
C LYS A 177 2.35 -2.37 -16.52
N VAL A 178 1.64 -3.06 -15.64
CA VAL A 178 0.68 -4.10 -15.98
C VAL A 178 -0.73 -3.50 -16.04
N GLU A 179 -1.17 -2.90 -14.95
CA GLU A 179 -2.52 -2.32 -14.86
C GLU A 179 -2.65 -1.24 -13.77
N ASN A 180 -3.81 -0.58 -13.77
CA ASN A 180 -4.23 0.33 -12.71
C ASN A 180 -4.97 -0.44 -11.61
N ASP A 181 -4.57 -0.21 -10.38
CA ASP A 181 -5.25 -0.74 -9.20
C ASP A 181 -5.73 0.39 -8.28
N GLY A 182 -6.51 0.08 -7.25
CA GLY A 182 -7.08 1.10 -6.38
C GLY A 182 -7.63 0.56 -5.07
N CYS A 183 -7.73 1.47 -4.10
CA CYS A 183 -8.41 1.19 -2.85
C CYS A 183 -9.91 0.91 -3.09
N PHE A 184 -10.54 0.21 -2.15
CA PHE A 184 -11.97 -0.11 -2.19
C PHE A 184 -12.82 1.14 -2.45
N GLY A 185 -13.70 1.06 -3.46
CA GLY A 185 -14.63 2.13 -3.83
C GLY A 185 -14.00 3.39 -4.45
N CYS A 186 -12.68 3.45 -4.65
CA CYS A 186 -12.03 4.65 -5.14
C CYS A 186 -12.12 4.78 -6.67
N PRO A 187 -12.72 5.86 -7.22
CA PRO A 187 -12.80 6.06 -8.67
C PRO A 187 -11.49 6.57 -9.30
N ILE A 188 -10.50 6.99 -8.50
CA ILE A 188 -9.21 7.50 -9.01
C ILE A 188 -8.34 6.35 -9.51
N ARG A 189 -8.28 5.25 -8.73
CA ARG A 189 -7.42 4.08 -8.99
C ARG A 189 -5.98 4.48 -9.31
N CYS A 190 -5.30 5.16 -8.39
CA CYS A 190 -3.94 5.70 -8.60
C CYS A 190 -2.81 4.66 -8.45
N LYS A 191 -3.06 3.51 -7.82
CA LYS A 191 -2.02 2.51 -7.55
C LYS A 191 -1.58 1.83 -8.83
N ARG A 192 -0.30 1.49 -8.93
CA ARG A 192 0.26 0.77 -10.09
C ARG A 192 0.54 -0.67 -9.71
N ARG A 193 0.08 -1.62 -10.54
CA ARG A 193 0.67 -2.96 -10.61
C ARG A 193 1.73 -2.92 -11.70
N THR A 194 2.94 -3.33 -11.35
CA THR A 194 4.08 -3.32 -12.26
C THR A 194 4.72 -4.70 -12.31
N LYS A 195 5.45 -4.97 -13.39
CA LYS A 195 6.20 -6.20 -13.60
C LYS A 195 7.60 -5.88 -14.11
N VAL A 196 8.59 -6.51 -13.48
CA VAL A 196 10.00 -6.40 -13.80
C VAL A 196 10.62 -7.79 -13.74
N GLY A 197 11.15 -8.26 -14.87
CA GLY A 197 11.65 -9.63 -15.00
C GLY A 197 10.55 -10.65 -14.65
N ASP A 198 10.86 -11.50 -13.67
CA ASP A 198 9.98 -12.53 -13.13
C ASP A 198 9.12 -12.05 -11.94
N ARG A 199 9.30 -10.81 -11.47
CA ARG A 199 8.59 -10.27 -10.31
C ARG A 199 7.49 -9.29 -10.70
N GLU A 200 6.38 -9.37 -9.96
CA GLU A 200 5.23 -8.48 -10.10
C GLU A 200 4.70 -8.07 -8.72
N GLY A 201 4.35 -6.79 -8.59
CA GLY A 201 3.82 -6.23 -7.35
C GLY A 201 3.33 -4.79 -7.51
N HIS A 202 2.91 -4.19 -6.40
CA HIS A 202 2.46 -2.80 -6.39
C HIS A 202 3.60 -1.78 -6.33
N GLY A 203 3.33 -0.60 -6.90
CA GLY A 203 4.27 0.52 -6.96
C GLY A 203 5.28 0.39 -8.10
N PRO A 204 6.41 1.11 -8.03
CA PRO A 204 6.75 2.07 -6.97
C PRO A 204 5.84 3.31 -7.02
N GLU A 205 5.54 3.87 -5.84
CA GLU A 205 4.94 5.20 -5.70
C GLU A 205 6.04 6.28 -5.81
N TYR A 206 5.69 7.56 -5.95
CA TYR A 206 6.63 8.68 -6.02
C TYR A 206 7.63 8.68 -4.85
N GLU A 207 7.15 8.47 -3.62
CA GLU A 207 8.02 8.47 -2.44
C GLU A 207 9.08 7.35 -2.51
N THR A 208 8.70 6.19 -3.03
CA THR A 208 9.63 5.08 -3.24
C THR A 208 10.62 5.38 -4.36
N LEU A 209 10.17 6.02 -5.45
CA LEU A 209 11.01 6.42 -6.57
C LEU A 209 12.11 7.40 -6.13
N TYR A 210 11.78 8.42 -5.35
CA TYR A 210 12.82 9.34 -4.90
C TYR A 210 13.70 8.70 -3.82
N ALA A 211 13.12 7.98 -2.85
CA ALA A 211 13.85 7.45 -1.69
C ALA A 211 14.85 6.34 -2.08
N LEU A 212 14.47 5.46 -3.01
CA LEU A 212 15.30 4.35 -3.48
C LEU A 212 15.97 4.63 -4.84
N GLY A 213 15.63 5.75 -5.48
CA GLY A 213 16.18 6.20 -6.76
C GLY A 213 17.09 7.43 -6.59
N SER A 214 16.54 8.63 -6.83
CA SER A 214 17.32 9.88 -6.87
C SER A 214 18.09 10.17 -5.58
N SER A 215 17.52 9.86 -4.41
CA SER A 215 18.21 10.02 -3.12
C SER A 215 19.44 9.12 -2.97
N LEU A 216 19.51 8.03 -3.74
CA LEU A 216 20.67 7.13 -3.83
C LEU A 216 21.50 7.37 -5.09
N GLY A 217 21.09 8.29 -5.97
CA GLY A 217 21.73 8.54 -7.26
C GLY A 217 21.48 7.43 -8.29
N ILE A 218 20.32 6.77 -8.24
CA ILE A 218 19.96 5.67 -9.14
C ILE A 218 18.83 6.14 -10.08
N GLY A 219 19.12 6.29 -11.38
CA GLY A 219 18.14 6.65 -12.42
C GLY A 219 17.45 5.47 -13.12
N ASN A 220 17.80 4.25 -12.74
CA ASN A 220 17.26 3.03 -13.35
C ASN A 220 15.96 2.58 -12.66
N LEU A 221 14.83 2.73 -13.36
CA LEU A 221 13.50 2.36 -12.85
C LEU A 221 13.37 0.88 -12.48
N GLU A 222 14.01 -0.02 -13.21
CA GLU A 222 13.94 -1.45 -12.97
C GLU A 222 14.57 -1.81 -11.62
N ILE A 223 15.77 -1.26 -11.34
CA ILE A 223 16.47 -1.45 -10.07
C ILE A 223 15.62 -0.92 -8.91
N VAL A 224 15.12 0.32 -9.03
CA VAL A 224 14.28 0.95 -8.00
C VAL A 224 13.01 0.14 -7.74
N THR A 225 12.40 -0.41 -8.79
CA THR A 225 11.19 -1.23 -8.70
C THR A 225 11.47 -2.58 -8.00
N ARG A 226 12.62 -3.21 -8.25
CA ARG A 226 13.02 -4.44 -7.54
C ARG A 226 13.28 -4.20 -6.06
N LEU A 227 13.89 -3.06 -5.71
CA LEU A 227 14.06 -2.64 -4.31
C LEU A 227 12.70 -2.39 -3.64
N ASN A 228 11.78 -1.72 -4.33
CA ASN A 228 10.40 -1.54 -3.88
C ASN A 228 9.72 -2.88 -3.57
N TYR A 229 9.81 -3.88 -4.46
CA TYR A 229 9.22 -5.20 -4.17
C TYR A 229 9.83 -5.87 -2.96
N LEU A 230 11.15 -5.72 -2.76
CA LEU A 230 11.82 -6.26 -1.57
C LEU A 230 11.32 -5.57 -0.29
N CYS A 231 11.18 -4.23 -0.29
CA CYS A 231 10.58 -3.51 0.83
C CYS A 231 9.15 -3.97 1.13
N ASN A 232 8.33 -4.17 0.08
CA ASN A 232 6.96 -4.63 0.26
C ASN A 232 6.90 -6.03 0.88
N GLU A 233 7.73 -6.95 0.43
CA GLU A 233 7.79 -8.33 0.93
C GLU A 233 8.33 -8.43 2.36
N LEU A 234 9.33 -7.61 2.69
CA LEU A 234 9.97 -7.62 4.01
C LEU A 234 9.14 -6.91 5.08
N GLY A 235 8.25 -5.98 4.69
CA GLY A 235 7.45 -5.17 5.62
C GLY A 235 8.32 -4.23 6.44
#